data_AF-A0A821YGA3-F1
#
_entry.id   AF-A0A821YGA3-F1
#
_cell.length_a   1.000
_cell.length_b   1.000
_cell.length_c   1.000
_cell.angle_alpha   90.00
_cell.angle_beta   90.00
_cell.angle_gamma   90.00
#
_symmetry.space_group_name_H-M   'P 1'
#
loop_
_entity.id
_entity.type
_entity.pdbx_description
1 polymer ?
#
loop_
_entity_poly.entity_id
_entity_poly.type
_entity_poly.pdbx_seq_one_letter_code
_entity_poly.pdbx_strand_id
1 'polypeptide(L)' 'KFIAFKTPLDDRYKEKISSYQLWTCPMLLDSVKREQKTLGCVIDLTNTQRFYNSDTEFRDKRIRYEKIRC' A
#
# COMPACT_ATOMS: atom_id res chain seq x y z
N LYS A 1 -3.08 8.60 -15.05
CA LYS A 1 -4.28 8.37 -14.20
C LYS A 1 -3.80 8.04 -12.80
N PHE A 2 -4.48 8.54 -11.76
CA PHE A 2 -4.05 8.36 -10.36
C PHE A 2 -5.16 7.71 -9.54
N ILE A 3 -4.77 7.02 -8.47
CA ILE A 3 -5.66 6.53 -7.42
C ILE A 3 -5.12 7.15 -6.12
N ALA A 4 -5.95 7.94 -5.44
CA ALA A 4 -5.63 8.47 -4.13
C ALA A 4 -6.19 7.53 -3.05
N PHE A 5 -5.38 7.21 -2.05
CA PHE A 5 -5.76 6.31 -0.95
C PHE A 5 -5.04 6.68 0.35
N LYS A 6 -5.63 6.32 1.49
CA LYS A 6 -4.97 6.42 2.80
C LYS A 6 -3.82 5.41 2.90
N THR A 7 -2.82 5.67 3.75
CA THR A 7 -1.70 4.72 3.94
C THR A 7 -2.23 3.34 4.35
N PRO A 8 -1.82 2.26 3.66
CA PRO A 8 -2.04 0.91 4.16
C PRO A 8 -1.26 0.68 5.45
N LEU A 9 -1.74 -0.25 6.26
CA LEU A 9 -1.08 -0.74 7.47
C LEU A 9 -0.92 -2.25 7.32
N ASP A 10 0.26 -2.76 7.61
CA ASP A 10 0.53 -4.19 7.57
C ASP A 10 0.08 -4.92 8.85
N ASP A 11 0.37 -6.21 8.88
CA ASP A 11 -0.07 -7.15 9.91
C ASP A 11 0.41 -6.77 11.32
N ARG A 12 1.45 -5.94 11.46
CA ARG A 12 1.91 -5.43 12.77
C ARG A 12 0.86 -4.59 13.48
N TYR A 13 -0.17 -4.12 12.76
CA TYR A 13 -1.26 -3.31 13.29
C TYR A 13 -2.58 -4.08 13.46
N LYS A 14 -2.66 -5.36 13.03
CA LYS A 14 -3.92 -6.13 13.03
C LYS A 14 -4.57 -6.23 14.40
N GLU A 15 -3.79 -6.50 15.45
CA GLU A 15 -4.31 -6.59 16.84
C GLU A 15 -4.81 -5.26 17.41
N LYS A 16 -4.49 -4.13 16.76
CA LYS A 16 -4.86 -2.77 17.21
C LYS A 16 -6.03 -2.19 16.44
N ILE A 17 -6.55 -2.90 15.45
CA ILE A 17 -7.53 -2.40 14.48
C ILE A 17 -8.62 -3.45 14.34
N SER A 18 -9.89 -3.04 14.30
CA SER A 18 -10.97 -3.99 14.03
C SER A 18 -10.86 -4.56 12.61
N SER A 19 -11.30 -5.80 12.42
CA SER A 19 -11.21 -6.49 11.12
C SER A 19 -11.82 -5.69 9.95
N TYR A 20 -12.93 -4.97 10.19
CA TYR A 20 -13.61 -4.16 9.19
C TYR A 20 -12.90 -2.85 8.84
N GLN A 21 -11.91 -2.43 9.65
CA GLN A 21 -11.12 -1.21 9.41
C GLN A 21 -9.77 -1.51 8.76
N LEU A 22 -9.40 -2.78 8.60
CA LEU A 22 -8.14 -3.20 7.99
C LEU A 22 -8.02 -2.64 6.57
N TRP A 23 -6.83 -2.17 6.25
CA TRP A 23 -6.48 -1.68 4.93
C TRP A 23 -5.01 -1.98 4.69
N THR A 24 -4.72 -3.11 4.05
CA THR A 24 -3.36 -3.61 3.82
C THR A 24 -2.91 -3.37 2.36
N CYS A 25 -1.61 -3.44 2.09
CA CYS A 25 -1.10 -3.36 0.72
C CYS A 25 -1.70 -4.44 -0.21
N PRO A 26 -1.87 -5.71 0.21
CA PRO A 26 -2.61 -6.70 -0.55
C PRO A 26 -4.04 -6.28 -0.91
N MET A 27 -4.78 -5.67 0.02
CA MET A 27 -6.15 -5.19 -0.25
C MET A 27 -6.19 -4.09 -1.34
N LEU A 28 -5.17 -3.23 -1.39
CA LEU A 28 -4.99 -2.25 -2.47
C LEU A 28 -4.70 -2.94 -3.81
N LEU A 29 -3.80 -3.92 -3.85
CA LEU A 29 -3.48 -4.63 -5.09
C LEU A 29 -4.68 -5.40 -5.63
N ASP A 30 -5.45 -6.04 -4.75
CA ASP A 30 -6.68 -6.75 -5.10
C ASP A 30 -7.76 -5.79 -5.63
N SER A 31 -7.88 -4.57 -5.09
CA SER A 31 -8.84 -3.60 -5.60
C SER A 31 -8.50 -3.17 -7.03
N VAL A 32 -7.21 -2.89 -7.30
CA VAL A 32 -6.73 -2.55 -8.65
C VAL A 32 -6.95 -3.71 -9.63
N LYS A 33 -6.71 -4.95 -9.19
CA LYS A 33 -6.93 -6.16 -10.00
C LYS A 33 -8.41 -6.37 -10.32
N ARG A 34 -9.33 -6.15 -9.35
CA ARG A 34 -10.79 -6.24 -9.59
C ARG A 34 -11.28 -5.25 -10.64
N GLU A 35 -10.62 -4.10 -10.75
CA GLU A 35 -10.89 -3.12 -11.80
C GLU A 35 -10.21 -3.44 -13.15
N GLN A 36 -9.61 -4.63 -13.29
CA GLN A 36 -8.87 -5.06 -14.48
C GLN A 36 -7.75 -4.09 -14.88
N LYS A 37 -7.08 -3.51 -13.87
CA LYS A 37 -5.94 -2.59 -14.05
C LYS A 37 -4.68 -3.19 -13.45
N THR A 38 -3.55 -2.57 -13.80
CA THR A 38 -2.23 -2.88 -13.22
C THR A 38 -1.70 -1.65 -12.49
N LEU A 39 -1.17 -1.85 -11.28
CA LEU A 39 -0.50 -0.81 -10.53
C LEU A 39 0.99 -0.79 -10.90
N GLY A 40 1.43 0.25 -11.62
CA GLY A 40 2.84 0.36 -12.04
C GLY A 40 3.74 1.12 -11.05
N CYS A 41 3.16 1.98 -10.21
CA CYS A 41 3.92 2.83 -9.29
C CYS A 41 3.10 3.17 -8.04
N VAL A 42 3.78 3.22 -6.89
CA VAL A 42 3.30 3.77 -5.63
C VAL A 42 4.17 4.96 -5.26
N ILE A 43 3.53 6.12 -5.05
CA ILE A 43 4.16 7.32 -4.52
C ILE A 43 3.68 7.45 -3.07
N ASP A 44 4.58 7.24 -2.12
CA ASP A 44 4.30 7.35 -0.70
C ASP A 44 4.78 8.71 -0.16
N LEU A 45 3.80 9.53 0.22
CA LEU A 45 3.98 10.89 0.73
C LEU A 45 4.15 10.96 2.25
N THR A 46 4.21 9.82 2.95
CA THR A 46 4.44 9.79 4.38
C THR A 46 5.93 10.01 4.72
N ASN A 47 6.18 10.66 5.85
CA ASN A 47 7.54 10.91 6.35
C ASN A 47 8.09 9.74 7.20
N THR A 48 7.59 8.51 6.99
CA THR A 48 7.99 7.34 7.77
C THR A 48 7.93 6.05 6.95
N GLN A 49 8.54 4.98 7.46
CA GLN A 49 8.52 3.64 6.88
C GLN A 49 7.82 2.62 7.81
N ARG A 50 7.20 3.09 8.91
CA ARG A 50 6.66 2.22 9.95
C ARG A 50 5.37 1.48 9.58
N PHE A 51 4.70 1.86 8.49
CA PHE A 51 3.34 1.41 8.19
C PHE A 51 3.30 0.07 7.44
N TYR A 52 4.26 -0.16 6.53
CA TYR A 52 4.41 -1.40 5.77
C TYR A 52 5.85 -1.51 5.24
N ASN A 53 6.27 -2.72 4.86
CA ASN A 53 7.56 -2.93 4.19
C ASN A 53 7.40 -2.74 2.67
N SER A 54 7.96 -1.67 2.10
CA SER A 54 7.80 -1.37 0.67
C SER A 54 8.46 -2.38 -0.27
N ASP A 55 9.50 -3.07 0.19
CA ASP A 55 10.26 -4.00 -0.65
C ASP A 55 9.42 -5.24 -0.91
N THR A 56 8.90 -5.85 0.17
CA THR A 56 8.03 -7.03 0.09
C THR A 56 6.64 -6.70 -0.47
N GLU A 57 6.11 -5.50 -0.17
CA GLU A 57 4.77 -5.13 -0.62
C GLU A 57 4.70 -4.71 -2.08
N PHE A 58 5.75 -4.08 -2.61
CA PHE A 58 5.72 -3.50 -3.95
C PHE A 58 6.92 -3.88 -4.83
N ARG A 59 8.17 -3.70 -4.36
CA ARG A 59 9.35 -3.85 -5.22
C ARG A 59 9.54 -5.28 -5.72
N ASP A 60 9.38 -6.27 -4.85
CA ASP A 60 9.46 -7.70 -5.19
C ASP A 60 8.39 -8.11 -6.21
N LYS A 61 7.26 -7.39 -6.22
CA LYS A 61 6.15 -7.56 -7.17
C LYS A 61 6.35 -6.76 -8.46
N ARG A 62 7.53 -6.20 -8.68
CA ARG A 62 7.89 -5.33 -9.83
C ARG A 62 7.05 -4.07 -9.94
N ILE A 63 6.52 -3.58 -8.81
CA ILE A 63 5.81 -2.30 -8.73
C ILE A 63 6.83 -1.25 -8.28
N ARG A 64 6.97 -0.17 -9.05
CA ARG A 64 7.87 0.91 -8.69
C ARG A 64 7.38 1.56 -7.38
N TYR A 65 8.29 1.81 -6.46
CA TYR A 65 7.98 2.50 -5.21
C TYR A 65 8.88 3.71 -5.04
N GLU A 66 8.26 4.87 -4.86
CA GLU A 66 8.93 6.15 -4.63
C GLU A 66 8.39 6.78 -3.34
N LYS A 67 9.28 7.19 -2.46
CA LYS A 67 8.92 7.96 -1.27
C LYS A 67 9.34 9.40 -1.49
N ILE A 68 8.36 10.30 -1.53
CA ILE A 68 8.59 11.74 -1.63
C ILE A 68 8.26 12.32 -0.26
N ARG A 69 9.27 12.80 0.45
CA ARG A 69 9.09 13.44 1.75
C ARG A 69 8.54 14.84 1.53
N CYS A 70 7.39 15.13 2.09
CA CYS A 70 6.72 16.44 2.03
C CYS A 70 6.14 16.80 3.39
#